data_AF-M5TLB9-F1
#
_entry.id   AF-M5TLB9-F1
#
_cell.length_a   1.000
_cell.length_b   1.000
_cell.length_c   1.000
_cell.angle_alpha   90.00
_cell.angle_beta   90.00
_cell.angle_gamma   90.00
#
_symmetry.space_group_name_H-M   'P 1'
#
loop_
_entity.id
_entity.type
_entity.pdbx_description
1 polymer ?
#
loop_
_entity_poly.entity_id
_entity_poly.type
_entity_poly.pdbx_seq_one_letter_code
_entity_poly.pdbx_strand_id
1 'polypeptide(L)'
;MFLSFGGATSFTTVRGWLIEPLYVHDGEASGEIAYVMADGEAVWERLRAASDLYHMHRVEKIALLDEQQTSSYNFVKKQNDTRVQREIDYLGLYGVPAEDIVAIRPILDDPLSSRSEAIGLQREFLQLQRIVVVTSAPHTRRSLMCFERVFGETADVTVYSASPPSESAETYYPIWIEYCKLIVYWFSI
;
A
#
# COMPACT_ATOMS: atom_id res chain seq x y z
N MET A 1 -3.35 31.26 26.19
CA MET A 1 -4.21 31.04 25.01
C MET A 1 -3.81 29.71 24.38
N PHE A 2 -4.17 28.59 25.01
CA PHE A 2 -3.79 27.21 24.63
C PHE A 2 -5.06 26.40 24.37
N LEU A 3 -5.93 26.91 23.49
CA LEU A 3 -7.24 26.34 23.19
C LEU A 3 -7.51 26.46 21.69
N SER A 4 -6.75 25.74 20.84
CA SER A 4 -7.06 25.71 19.39
C SER A 4 -6.50 24.54 18.57
N PHE A 5 -5.57 23.71 19.07
CA PHE A 5 -5.00 22.63 18.23
C PHE A 5 -5.79 21.32 18.29
N GLY A 6 -6.43 21.00 19.43
CA GLY A 6 -7.14 19.74 19.61
C GLY A 6 -8.49 19.63 18.89
N GLY A 7 -9.15 20.76 18.59
CA GLY A 7 -10.45 20.78 17.91
C GLY A 7 -10.37 20.84 16.38
N ALA A 8 -9.27 21.35 15.83
CA ALA A 8 -9.10 21.52 14.38
C ALA A 8 -8.88 20.18 13.65
N THR A 9 -8.30 19.19 14.32
CA THR A 9 -8.07 17.84 13.77
C THR A 9 -9.31 16.95 13.78
N SER A 10 -10.46 17.44 14.26
CA SER A 10 -11.75 16.74 14.20
C SER A 10 -12.47 16.92 12.86
N PHE A 11 -11.99 17.83 12.00
CA PHE A 11 -12.57 18.06 10.67
C PHE A 11 -11.73 17.36 9.61
N THR A 12 -12.39 16.52 8.80
CA THR A 12 -11.77 15.73 7.72
C THR A 12 -10.97 16.60 6.75
N THR A 13 -11.46 17.80 6.44
CA THR A 13 -10.77 18.77 5.58
C THR A 13 -9.42 19.17 6.15
N VAL A 14 -9.34 19.57 7.42
CA VAL A 14 -8.09 20.01 8.06
C VAL A 14 -7.08 18.86 8.11
N ARG A 15 -7.54 17.64 8.39
CA ARG A 15 -6.68 16.45 8.37
C ARG A 15 -6.17 16.16 6.96
N GLY A 16 -7.02 16.29 5.93
CA GLY A 16 -6.62 16.19 4.53
C GLY A 16 -5.48 17.15 4.18
N TRP A 17 -5.60 18.43 4.57
CA TRP A 17 -4.53 19.43 4.39
C TRP A 17 -3.22 19.04 5.09
N LEU A 18 -3.29 18.43 6.27
CA LEU A 18 -2.10 17.96 7.00
C LEU A 18 -1.46 16.72 6.37
N ILE A 19 -2.21 15.95 5.57
CA ILE A 19 -1.73 14.78 4.84
C ILE A 19 -1.11 15.19 3.49
N GLU A 20 -1.48 16.33 2.92
CA GLU A 20 -1.00 16.77 1.60
C GLU A 20 0.53 16.66 1.40
N PRO A 21 1.39 17.04 2.37
CA PRO A 21 2.84 16.86 2.25
C PRO A 21 3.31 15.40 2.35
N LEU A 22 2.47 14.45 2.76
CA LEU A 22 2.73 13.01 2.71
C LEU A 22 2.12 12.36 1.47
N TYR A 23 1.20 13.07 0.80
CA TYR A 23 0.45 12.60 -0.33
C TYR A 23 1.25 12.77 -1.63
N VAL A 24 1.45 11.67 -2.35
CA VAL A 24 1.96 11.64 -3.72
C VAL A 24 1.11 10.64 -4.47
N HIS A 25 0.60 11.05 -5.63
CA HIS A 25 -0.30 10.22 -6.40
C HIS A 25 -0.14 10.52 -7.88
N ASP A 26 0.01 9.46 -8.66
CA ASP A 26 -0.11 9.49 -10.10
C ASP A 26 -1.46 8.87 -10.50
N GLY A 27 -2.35 9.70 -11.04
CA GLY A 27 -3.67 9.27 -11.52
C GLY A 27 -3.62 8.45 -12.81
N GLU A 28 -2.50 8.52 -13.54
CA GLU A 28 -2.24 7.76 -14.78
C GLU A 28 -1.22 6.64 -14.56
N ALA A 29 -0.96 6.27 -13.30
CA ALA A 29 -0.01 5.21 -12.95
C ALA A 29 -0.29 3.93 -13.74
N SER A 30 0.76 3.43 -14.39
CA SER A 30 0.74 2.18 -15.16
C SER A 30 2.09 1.49 -15.04
N GLY A 31 2.09 0.17 -15.15
CA GLY A 31 3.30 -0.64 -14.99
C GLY A 31 3.07 -2.10 -15.32
N GLU A 32 4.09 -2.92 -15.11
CA GLU A 32 3.99 -4.38 -15.31
C GLU A 32 3.21 -5.01 -14.15
N ILE A 33 3.36 -4.44 -12.94
CA ILE A 33 2.77 -4.98 -11.72
C ILE A 33 2.29 -3.86 -10.78
N ALA A 34 1.14 -4.09 -10.14
CA ALA A 34 0.69 -3.33 -8.98
C ALA A 34 1.10 -4.04 -7.70
N TYR A 35 1.99 -3.46 -6.89
CA TYR A 35 2.26 -3.95 -5.55
C TYR A 35 1.31 -3.32 -4.55
N VAL A 36 0.48 -4.12 -3.88
CA VAL A 36 -0.43 -3.64 -2.85
C VAL A 36 0.27 -3.68 -1.50
N MET A 37 0.53 -2.52 -0.93
CA MET A 37 1.13 -2.41 0.41
C MET A 37 0.24 -3.13 1.43
N ALA A 38 0.87 -3.98 2.24
CA ALA A 38 0.19 -4.76 3.27
C ALA A 38 -0.24 -3.87 4.45
N ASP A 39 -0.98 -4.50 5.38
CA ASP A 39 -1.37 -3.90 6.66
C ASP A 39 -2.27 -2.66 6.62
N GLY A 40 -2.83 -2.34 7.79
CA GLY A 40 -3.67 -1.15 7.99
C GLY A 40 -5.13 -1.33 7.60
N GLU A 41 -5.93 -0.33 7.97
CA GLU A 41 -7.39 -0.35 7.81
C GLU A 41 -7.80 -0.13 6.35
N ALA A 42 -6.94 0.51 5.56
CA ALA A 42 -7.21 0.81 4.15
C ALA A 42 -6.95 -0.38 3.21
N VAL A 43 -6.66 -1.59 3.72
CA VAL A 43 -6.32 -2.74 2.86
C VAL A 43 -7.38 -3.03 1.78
N TRP A 44 -8.66 -2.93 2.13
CA TRP A 44 -9.75 -3.15 1.17
C TRP A 44 -9.85 -2.06 0.11
N GLU A 45 -9.56 -0.81 0.48
CA GLU A 45 -9.47 0.31 -0.47
C GLU A 45 -8.32 0.06 -1.45
N ARG A 46 -7.15 -0.37 -0.94
CA ARG A 46 -5.97 -0.64 -1.76
C ARG A 46 -6.20 -1.80 -2.73
N LEU A 47 -6.83 -2.89 -2.27
CA LEU A 47 -7.17 -4.02 -3.14
C LEU A 47 -8.17 -3.62 -4.23
N ARG A 48 -9.17 -2.80 -3.89
CA ARG A 48 -10.12 -2.29 -4.88
C ARG A 48 -9.41 -1.43 -5.93
N ALA A 49 -8.56 -0.49 -5.50
CA ALA A 49 -7.77 0.33 -6.40
C ALA A 49 -6.85 -0.50 -7.32
N ALA A 50 -6.22 -1.55 -6.79
CA ALA A 50 -5.41 -2.47 -7.59
C ALA A 50 -6.25 -3.25 -8.62
N SER A 51 -7.46 -3.69 -8.24
CA SER A 51 -8.38 -4.32 -9.20
C SER A 51 -8.83 -3.36 -10.30
N ASP A 52 -9.06 -2.08 -9.97
CA ASP A 52 -9.41 -1.06 -10.95
C ASP A 52 -8.25 -0.84 -11.93
N LEU A 53 -6.99 -0.76 -11.45
CA LEU A 53 -5.80 -0.67 -12.30
C LEU A 53 -5.66 -1.87 -13.25
N TYR A 54 -5.94 -3.08 -12.76
CA TYR A 54 -5.92 -4.30 -13.56
C TYR A 54 -6.99 -4.26 -14.67
N HIS A 55 -8.24 -3.92 -14.33
CA HIS A 55 -9.34 -3.86 -15.31
C HIS A 55 -9.23 -2.71 -16.30
N MET A 56 -8.54 -1.63 -15.93
CA MET A 56 -8.16 -0.56 -16.85
C MET A 56 -6.97 -0.92 -17.75
N HIS A 57 -6.42 -2.14 -17.63
CA HIS A 57 -5.21 -2.60 -18.32
C HIS A 57 -4.00 -1.69 -18.08
N ARG A 58 -3.93 -1.07 -16.91
CA ARG A 58 -2.79 -0.25 -16.48
C ARG A 58 -1.71 -1.09 -15.81
N VAL A 59 -2.06 -2.28 -15.33
CA VAL A 59 -1.12 -3.29 -14.82
C VAL A 59 -1.54 -4.68 -15.30
N GLU A 60 -0.56 -5.59 -15.45
CA GLU A 60 -0.82 -6.96 -15.89
C GLU A 60 -1.02 -7.90 -14.70
N LYS A 61 -0.36 -7.61 -13.57
CA LYS A 61 -0.39 -8.44 -12.37
C LYS A 61 -0.57 -7.63 -11.11
N ILE A 62 -1.05 -8.29 -10.06
CA ILE A 62 -1.14 -7.72 -8.71
C ILE A 62 -0.24 -8.53 -7.78
N ALA A 63 0.69 -7.87 -7.10
CA ALA A 63 1.52 -8.47 -6.07
C ALA A 63 0.98 -8.14 -4.67
N LEU A 64 0.90 -9.16 -3.82
CA LEU A 64 0.48 -9.08 -2.41
C LEU A 64 1.60 -9.60 -1.50
N LEU A 65 1.67 -9.14 -0.27
CA LEU A 65 2.55 -9.74 0.73
C LEU A 65 1.97 -11.08 1.21
N ASP A 66 2.79 -12.14 1.21
CA ASP A 66 2.45 -13.48 1.67
C ASP A 66 2.45 -13.54 3.21
N GLU A 67 1.51 -12.85 3.82
CA GLU A 67 1.34 -12.85 5.27
C GLU A 67 0.48 -14.05 5.71
N GLN A 68 1.18 -15.07 6.23
CA GLN A 68 0.59 -16.32 6.74
C GLN A 68 -0.08 -16.18 8.12
N GLN A 69 -0.19 -14.94 8.64
CA GLN A 69 -0.95 -14.71 9.87
C GLN A 69 -2.40 -15.15 9.67
N THR A 70 -2.91 -15.91 10.65
CA THR A 70 -4.28 -16.42 10.63
C THR A 70 -5.26 -15.26 10.73
N SER A 71 -6.17 -15.15 9.76
CA SER A 71 -7.29 -14.21 9.77
C SER A 71 -8.52 -14.86 10.41
N SER A 72 -9.68 -14.20 10.29
CA SER A 72 -10.97 -14.71 10.76
C SER A 72 -11.39 -16.00 10.05
N TYR A 73 -12.26 -16.77 10.69
CA TYR A 73 -12.85 -17.98 10.13
C TYR A 73 -13.69 -17.69 8.88
N ASN A 74 -13.43 -18.43 7.80
CA ASN A 74 -14.22 -18.40 6.58
C ASN A 74 -15.35 -19.43 6.68
N PHE A 75 -16.59 -18.95 6.80
CA PHE A 75 -17.77 -19.80 6.93
C PHE A 75 -18.10 -20.61 5.67
N VAL A 76 -17.69 -20.14 4.49
CA VAL A 76 -17.90 -20.83 3.22
C VAL A 76 -16.92 -21.99 3.07
N LYS A 77 -15.62 -21.74 3.31
CA LYS A 77 -14.54 -22.74 3.24
C LYS A 77 -14.46 -23.64 4.48
N LYS A 78 -15.16 -23.27 5.56
CA LYS A 78 -15.16 -23.95 6.87
C LYS A 78 -13.77 -24.10 7.50
N GLN A 79 -12.90 -23.14 7.26
CA GLN A 79 -11.53 -23.11 7.78
C GLN A 79 -11.13 -21.68 8.14
N ASN A 80 -10.02 -21.51 8.86
CA ASN A 80 -9.39 -20.20 9.00
C ASN A 80 -8.61 -19.90 7.72
N ASP A 81 -8.86 -18.73 7.13
CA ASP A 81 -8.05 -18.26 6.02
C ASP A 81 -6.85 -17.47 6.55
N THR A 82 -5.75 -17.50 5.81
CA THR A 82 -4.67 -16.53 6.01
C THR A 82 -5.13 -15.16 5.55
N ARG A 83 -4.43 -14.12 5.98
CA ARG A 83 -4.70 -12.76 5.50
C ARG A 83 -4.61 -12.69 3.98
N VAL A 84 -3.50 -13.14 3.40
CA VAL A 84 -3.29 -13.12 1.94
C VAL A 84 -4.38 -13.90 1.19
N GLN A 85 -4.89 -15.00 1.75
CA GLN A 85 -5.97 -15.75 1.11
C GLN A 85 -7.27 -14.93 1.01
N ARG A 86 -7.58 -14.10 2.00
CA ARG A 86 -8.75 -13.21 1.95
C ARG A 86 -8.55 -12.08 0.96
N GLU A 87 -7.33 -11.58 0.82
CA GLU A 87 -6.98 -10.55 -0.15
C GLU A 87 -7.10 -11.10 -1.59
N ILE A 88 -6.61 -12.32 -1.83
CA ILE A 88 -6.80 -13.06 -3.10
C ILE A 88 -8.28 -13.30 -3.38
N ASP A 89 -9.03 -13.81 -2.40
CA ASP A 89 -10.48 -14.04 -2.55
C ASP A 89 -11.21 -12.73 -2.88
N TYR A 90 -10.83 -11.62 -2.24
CA TYR A 90 -11.40 -10.30 -2.49
C TYR A 90 -11.12 -9.85 -3.93
N LEU A 91 -9.87 -9.93 -4.41
CA LEU A 91 -9.54 -9.60 -5.80
C LEU A 91 -10.30 -10.51 -6.79
N GLY A 92 -10.47 -11.79 -6.45
CA GLY A 92 -11.27 -12.74 -7.22
C GLY A 92 -12.75 -12.35 -7.31
N LEU A 93 -13.34 -11.79 -6.23
CA LEU A 93 -14.71 -11.25 -6.26
C LEU A 93 -14.84 -10.07 -7.23
N TYR A 94 -13.76 -9.31 -7.45
CA TYR A 94 -13.71 -8.24 -8.45
C TYR A 94 -13.26 -8.74 -9.83
N GLY A 95 -13.07 -10.04 -10.04
CA GLY A 95 -12.77 -10.61 -11.35
C GLY A 95 -11.30 -10.59 -11.75
N VAL A 96 -10.37 -10.40 -10.80
CA VAL A 96 -8.94 -10.63 -11.06
C VAL A 96 -8.67 -12.14 -10.94
N PRO A 97 -8.13 -12.80 -11.98
CA PRO A 97 -7.86 -14.24 -11.95
C PRO A 97 -6.67 -14.54 -11.05
N ALA A 98 -6.67 -15.72 -10.40
CA ALA A 98 -5.68 -16.08 -9.39
C ALA A 98 -4.26 -16.22 -9.98
N GLU A 99 -4.14 -16.59 -11.25
CA GLU A 99 -2.87 -16.68 -11.98
C GLU A 99 -2.18 -15.32 -12.20
N ASP A 100 -2.93 -14.22 -12.13
CA ASP A 100 -2.41 -12.85 -12.26
C ASP A 100 -2.12 -12.21 -10.88
N ILE A 101 -2.36 -12.95 -9.79
CA ILE A 101 -2.04 -12.52 -8.43
C ILE A 101 -0.80 -13.26 -7.95
N VAL A 102 0.23 -12.50 -7.56
CA VAL A 102 1.50 -13.06 -7.08
C VAL A 102 1.69 -12.74 -5.60
N ALA A 103 2.03 -13.75 -4.80
CA ALA A 103 2.34 -13.59 -3.38
C ALA A 103 3.85 -13.44 -3.17
N ILE A 104 4.26 -12.40 -2.44
CA ILE A 104 5.65 -12.02 -2.18
C ILE A 104 6.01 -12.36 -0.75
N ARG A 105 7.11 -13.07 -0.55
CA ARG A 105 7.50 -13.50 0.80
C ARG A 105 7.89 -12.31 1.69
N PRO A 106 7.44 -12.28 2.96
CA PRO A 106 7.84 -11.23 3.89
C PRO A 106 9.31 -11.36 4.28
N ILE A 107 9.95 -10.21 4.52
CA ILE A 107 11.28 -10.13 5.12
C ILE A 107 11.10 -9.96 6.63
N LEU A 108 11.43 -10.99 7.42
CA LEU A 108 11.12 -11.04 8.85
C LEU A 108 12.09 -10.22 9.73
N ASP A 109 13.27 -9.88 9.23
CA ASP A 109 14.35 -9.28 10.02
C ASP A 109 14.57 -7.78 9.76
N ASP A 110 13.68 -7.10 9.01
CA ASP A 110 13.80 -5.67 8.72
C ASP A 110 12.72 -4.88 9.50
N PRO A 111 13.12 -3.97 10.41
CA PRO A 111 12.18 -3.18 11.22
C PRO A 111 11.43 -2.12 10.40
N LEU A 112 11.83 -1.88 9.15
CA LEU A 112 11.22 -0.91 8.25
C LEU A 112 10.29 -1.62 7.28
N SER A 113 9.05 -1.90 7.71
CA SER A 113 8.07 -2.69 6.95
C SER A 113 7.97 -2.32 5.46
N SER A 114 7.87 -1.03 5.10
CA SER A 114 7.73 -0.65 3.68
C SER A 114 9.00 -0.82 2.85
N ARG A 115 10.19 -0.77 3.48
CA ARG A 115 11.44 -1.15 2.81
C ARG A 115 11.53 -2.66 2.66
N SER A 116 11.11 -3.38 3.70
CA SER A 116 11.06 -4.84 3.74
C SER A 116 10.21 -5.40 2.59
N GLU A 117 9.03 -4.80 2.39
CA GLU A 117 8.12 -5.08 1.28
C GLU A 117 8.77 -4.80 -0.09
N ALA A 118 9.41 -3.63 -0.26
CA ALA A 118 10.13 -3.28 -1.49
C ALA A 118 11.28 -4.27 -1.81
N ILE A 119 12.08 -4.64 -0.80
CA ILE A 119 13.15 -5.64 -0.94
C ILE A 119 12.56 -7.01 -1.31
N GLY A 120 11.46 -7.39 -0.67
CA GLY A 120 10.74 -8.63 -0.99
C GLY A 120 10.35 -8.67 -2.47
N LEU A 121 9.76 -7.59 -2.98
CA LEU A 121 9.37 -7.51 -4.39
C LEU A 121 10.57 -7.57 -5.33
N GLN A 122 11.64 -6.82 -5.05
CA GLN A 122 12.85 -6.82 -5.88
C GLN A 122 13.50 -8.21 -5.95
N ARG A 123 13.51 -8.95 -4.84
CA ARG A 123 14.08 -10.32 -4.80
C ARG A 123 13.29 -11.30 -5.66
N GLU A 124 11.97 -11.15 -5.71
CA GLU A 124 11.11 -12.02 -6.52
C GLU A 124 11.19 -11.65 -8.01
N PHE A 125 11.35 -10.35 -8.32
CA PHE A 125 11.40 -9.87 -9.69
C PHE A 125 12.59 -8.95 -9.97
N LEU A 126 13.71 -9.55 -10.37
CA LEU A 126 14.96 -8.85 -10.65
C LEU A 126 14.94 -7.95 -11.90
N GLN A 127 13.92 -8.07 -12.75
CA GLN A 127 13.85 -7.41 -14.07
C GLN A 127 12.62 -6.51 -14.26
N LEU A 128 11.88 -6.21 -13.19
CA LEU A 128 10.78 -5.23 -13.29
C LEU A 128 11.34 -3.87 -13.69
N GLN A 129 10.68 -3.24 -14.67
CA GLN A 129 11.02 -1.93 -15.19
C GLN A 129 9.99 -0.87 -14.82
N ARG A 130 8.72 -1.24 -14.63
CA ARG A 130 7.65 -0.31 -14.21
C ARG A 130 6.78 -0.90 -13.13
N ILE A 131 6.73 -0.24 -11.98
CA ILE A 131 6.05 -0.71 -10.78
C ILE A 131 5.04 0.35 -10.35
N VAL A 132 3.80 -0.07 -10.10
CA VAL A 132 2.80 0.76 -9.44
C VAL A 132 2.68 0.31 -8.00
N VAL A 133 2.99 1.17 -7.04
CA VAL A 133 2.79 0.89 -5.62
C VAL A 133 1.43 1.43 -5.19
N VAL A 134 0.54 0.53 -4.77
CA VAL A 134 -0.81 0.86 -4.32
C VAL A 134 -0.83 0.93 -2.80
N THR A 135 -1.16 2.10 -2.25
CA THR A 135 -1.18 2.31 -0.80
C THR A 135 -2.20 3.36 -0.40
N SER A 136 -2.40 3.55 0.90
CA SER A 136 -3.28 4.60 1.41
C SER A 136 -2.61 5.98 1.34
N ALA A 137 -3.44 7.03 1.25
CA ALA A 137 -2.99 8.42 1.14
C ALA A 137 -1.82 8.81 2.07
N PRO A 138 -1.86 8.57 3.39
CA PRO A 138 -0.79 9.00 4.30
C PRO A 138 0.53 8.24 4.11
N HIS A 139 0.53 7.09 3.42
CA HIS A 139 1.71 6.25 3.23
C HIS A 139 2.38 6.43 1.87
N THR A 140 1.71 7.10 0.93
CA THR A 140 2.15 7.22 -0.47
C THR A 140 3.60 7.72 -0.63
N ARG A 141 3.98 8.85 -0.01
CA ARG A 141 5.36 9.37 -0.11
C ARG A 141 6.40 8.43 0.50
N ARG A 142 6.09 7.81 1.63
CA ARG A 142 7.01 6.88 2.30
C ARG A 142 7.21 5.62 1.46
N SER A 143 6.12 5.08 0.91
CA SER A 143 6.16 3.94 -0.01
C SER A 143 6.96 4.27 -1.26
N LEU A 144 6.71 5.40 -1.93
CA LEU A 144 7.49 5.84 -3.10
C LEU A 144 8.99 5.83 -2.81
N MET A 145 9.39 6.53 -1.74
CA MET A 145 10.79 6.65 -1.34
C MET A 145 11.44 5.29 -1.07
N CYS A 146 10.74 4.36 -0.41
CA CYS A 146 11.29 3.02 -0.13
C CYS A 146 11.53 2.23 -1.41
N PHE A 147 10.55 2.23 -2.31
CA PHE A 147 10.64 1.49 -3.56
C PHE A 147 11.67 2.11 -4.50
N GLU A 148 11.70 3.43 -4.66
CA GLU A 148 12.73 4.13 -5.43
C GLU A 148 14.15 3.83 -4.91
N ARG A 149 14.36 3.80 -3.59
CA ARG A 149 15.69 3.50 -3.03
C ARG A 149 16.10 2.05 -3.21
N VAL A 150 15.15 1.11 -3.15
CA VAL A 150 15.43 -0.32 -3.32
C VAL A 150 15.68 -0.65 -4.80
N PHE A 151 14.82 -0.19 -5.70
CA PHE A 151 14.94 -0.45 -7.13
C PHE A 151 15.98 0.46 -7.81
N GLY A 152 16.26 1.64 -7.26
CA GLY A 152 17.21 2.59 -7.85
C GLY A 152 16.84 2.92 -9.29
N GLU A 153 17.82 2.88 -10.19
CA GLU A 153 17.62 3.14 -11.63
C GLU A 153 17.08 1.91 -12.41
N THR A 154 16.83 0.79 -11.74
CA THR A 154 16.41 -0.45 -12.43
C THR A 154 14.93 -0.45 -12.83
N ALA A 155 14.10 0.30 -12.11
CA ALA A 155 12.66 0.38 -12.35
C ALA A 155 12.14 1.81 -12.14
N ASP A 156 11.19 2.22 -12.97
CA ASP A 156 10.34 3.37 -12.75
C ASP A 156 9.24 3.00 -11.73
N VAL A 157 9.18 3.76 -10.64
CA VAL A 157 8.26 3.50 -9.52
C VAL A 157 7.25 4.64 -9.45
N THR A 158 5.98 4.30 -9.65
CA THR A 158 4.86 5.23 -9.47
C THR A 158 4.04 4.82 -8.25
N VAL A 159 3.31 5.77 -7.67
CA VAL A 159 2.41 5.50 -6.54
C VAL A 159 0.98 5.84 -6.91
N TYR A 160 0.09 4.89 -6.66
CA TYR A 160 -1.34 5.06 -6.79
C TYR A 160 -1.98 5.04 -5.40
N SER A 161 -2.61 6.15 -5.01
CA SER A 161 -3.34 6.20 -3.74
C SER A 161 -4.67 5.48 -3.88
N ALA A 162 -5.00 4.62 -2.92
CA ALA A 162 -6.25 3.89 -2.88
C ALA A 162 -7.49 4.82 -2.78
N SER A 163 -7.30 5.99 -2.17
CA SER A 163 -8.33 6.98 -1.94
C SER A 163 -7.69 8.36 -1.75
N PRO A 164 -8.42 9.47 -2.00
CA PRO A 164 -7.91 10.80 -1.73
C PRO A 164 -7.73 11.03 -0.21
N PRO A 165 -6.88 11.98 0.22
CA PRO A 165 -6.62 12.25 1.64
C PRO A 165 -7.87 12.53 2.48
N SER A 166 -8.93 13.10 1.90
CA SER A 166 -10.19 13.38 2.59
C SER A 166 -11.05 12.14 2.87
N GLU A 167 -10.80 11.04 2.17
CA GLU A 167 -11.66 9.84 2.17
C GLU A 167 -10.97 8.58 2.69
N SER A 168 -9.64 8.58 2.81
CA SER A 168 -8.88 7.44 3.32
C SER A 168 -9.30 7.04 4.73
N ALA A 169 -9.55 5.74 4.93
CA ALA A 169 -9.77 5.16 6.26
C ALA A 169 -8.66 5.52 7.25
N GLU A 170 -7.43 5.71 6.76
CA GLU A 170 -6.27 5.97 7.61
C GLU A 170 -6.06 7.45 7.95
N THR A 171 -6.88 8.35 7.41
CA THR A 171 -6.80 9.79 7.72
C THR A 171 -7.06 10.10 9.19
N TYR A 172 -7.75 9.20 9.91
CA TYR A 172 -8.07 9.35 11.32
C TYR A 172 -6.96 8.91 12.27
N TYR A 173 -5.89 8.27 11.77
CA TYR A 173 -4.72 7.94 12.57
C TYR A 173 -3.90 9.19 12.93
N PRO A 174 -3.05 9.13 13.97
CA PRO A 174 -2.20 10.27 14.33
C PRO A 174 -1.18 10.56 13.22
N ILE A 175 -1.50 11.50 12.33
CA ILE A 175 -0.72 11.85 11.13
C ILE A 175 0.76 12.15 11.45
N TRP A 176 1.04 12.73 12.62
CA TRP A 176 2.40 13.03 13.07
C TRP A 176 3.28 11.77 13.17
N ILE A 177 2.71 10.59 13.44
CA ILE A 177 3.45 9.32 13.44
C ILE A 177 3.99 9.01 12.05
N GLU A 178 3.21 9.27 10.99
CA GLU A 178 3.66 9.03 9.62
C GLU A 178 4.75 10.01 9.19
N TYR A 179 4.71 11.26 9.66
CA TYR A 179 5.84 12.19 9.50
C TYR A 179 7.11 11.68 10.21
N CYS A 180 6.97 11.23 11.46
CA CYS A 180 8.10 10.65 12.20
C CYS A 180 8.68 9.43 11.49
N LYS A 181 7.82 8.52 10.98
CA LYS A 181 8.27 7.37 10.18
C LYS A 181 8.98 7.84 8.92
N LEU A 182 8.41 8.78 8.16
CA LEU A 182 9.05 9.27 6.94
C LEU A 182 10.45 9.83 7.22
N ILE A 183 10.63 10.58 8.31
CA ILE A 183 11.94 11.09 8.75
C ILE A 183 12.90 9.95 9.09
N VAL A 184 12.46 8.97 9.90
CA VAL A 184 13.29 7.80 10.27
C VAL A 184 13.74 7.06 9.02
N TYR A 185 12.82 6.78 8.11
CA TYR A 185 13.12 6.10 6.85
C TYR A 185 14.07 6.93 5.97
N TRP A 186 13.91 8.25 5.93
CA TRP A 186 14.78 9.13 5.16
C TRP A 186 16.26 8.99 5.55
N PHE A 187 16.55 8.79 6.85
CA PHE A 187 17.91 8.64 7.37
C PHE A 187 18.42 7.19 7.44
N SER A 188 17.53 6.19 7.34
CA SER A 188 17.88 4.78 7.59
C SER A 188 18.02 3.93 6.32
N ILE A 189 17.66 4.47 5.15
CA ILE A 189 17.70 3.78 3.85
C ILE A 189 18.69 4.47 2.93
#